data_AF-A0A514WSY0-F1
#
_entry.id   AF-A0A514WSY0-F1
#
_cell.length_a   1.000
_cell.length_b   1.000
_cell.length_c   1.000
_cell.angle_alpha   90.00
_cell.angle_beta   90.00
_cell.angle_gamma   90.00
#
_symmetry.space_group_name_H-M   'P 1'
#
loop_
_entity.id
_entity.type
_entity.pdbx_description
1 polymer ?
#
loop_
_entity_poly.entity_id
_entity_poly.type
_entity_poly.pdbx_seq_one_letter_code
_entity_poly.pdbx_strand_id
1 'polypeptide(L)'
;MMMIRWIVFLFVLGAVTDEIAFGQEVPFINDDPSVQQELDQDMFDFVAKTLGSAKLSPHMKCTLKTRTLRELRRFSDGEKWTDILEVTYNTNGFESGQKVSFKIPMIAKYGLKKAANQWSGLGETVKIEMGDYYEHWLTFTHDGKGSLVYLNIGNRLRVFPCQVPY
;
A
#
# COMPACT_ATOMS: atom_id res chain seq x y z
N MET A 1 63.43 8.87 -40.75
CA MET A 1 62.45 9.96 -40.52
C MET A 1 61.08 9.33 -40.32
N MET A 2 60.62 9.20 -39.07
CA MET A 2 59.32 8.62 -38.71
C MET A 2 58.24 9.71 -38.76
N MET A 3 57.22 9.53 -39.59
CA MET A 3 56.01 10.35 -39.60
C MET A 3 54.99 9.77 -38.62
N ILE A 4 54.72 10.50 -37.53
CA ILE A 4 53.72 10.17 -36.53
C ILE A 4 52.34 10.61 -37.07
N ARG A 5 51.45 9.64 -37.26
CA ARG A 5 50.03 9.84 -37.59
C ARG A 5 49.30 10.37 -36.35
N TRP A 6 48.70 11.55 -36.44
CA TRP A 6 47.76 12.06 -35.45
C TRP A 6 46.35 11.60 -35.80
N ILE A 7 45.77 10.74 -34.95
CA ILE A 7 44.35 10.38 -34.99
C ILE A 7 43.61 11.41 -34.15
N VAL A 8 42.78 12.23 -34.79
CA VAL A 8 41.87 13.15 -34.11
C VAL A 8 40.61 12.36 -33.74
N PHE A 9 40.48 11.98 -32.46
CA PHE A 9 39.23 11.47 -31.90
C PHE A 9 38.32 12.65 -31.56
N LEU A 10 37.32 12.91 -32.39
CA LEU A 10 36.22 13.81 -32.07
C LEU A 10 35.28 13.08 -31.08
N PHE A 11 35.36 13.42 -29.80
CA PHE A 11 34.33 13.05 -28.83
C PHE A 11 33.13 13.99 -29.03
N VAL A 12 32.07 13.47 -29.63
CA VAL A 12 30.76 14.12 -29.62
C VAL A 12 30.19 13.96 -28.20
N LEU A 13 30.34 14.99 -27.38
CA LEU A 13 29.61 15.15 -26.13
C LEU A 13 28.13 15.39 -26.48
N GLY A 14 27.39 14.30 -26.63
CA GLY A 14 25.93 14.35 -26.58
C GLY A 14 25.53 14.77 -25.18
N ALA A 15 25.12 16.03 -25.02
CA ALA A 15 24.39 16.47 -23.85
C ALA A 15 23.04 15.74 -23.87
N VAL A 16 22.97 14.59 -23.21
CA VAL A 16 21.70 13.95 -22.89
C VAL A 16 21.05 14.85 -21.86
N THR A 17 20.00 15.52 -22.29
CA THR A 17 19.11 16.33 -21.47
C THR A 17 18.39 15.43 -20.48
N ASP A 18 18.91 15.35 -19.25
CA ASP A 18 18.12 14.87 -18.11
C ASP A 18 17.17 16.00 -17.70
N GLU A 19 16.10 16.18 -18.47
CA GLU A 19 14.88 16.77 -17.93
C GLU A 19 14.34 15.78 -16.89
N ILE A 20 14.79 15.94 -15.65
CA ILE A 20 14.23 15.24 -14.51
C ILE A 20 12.80 15.78 -14.36
N ALA A 21 11.86 15.06 -14.97
CA ALA A 21 10.44 15.19 -14.71
C ALA A 21 10.19 14.87 -13.23
N PHE A 22 10.32 15.88 -12.36
CA PHE A 22 9.77 15.87 -11.02
C PHE A 22 8.24 16.02 -11.09
N GLY A 23 7.60 15.02 -11.68
CA GLY A 23 6.20 14.72 -11.44
C GLY A 23 6.18 13.61 -10.41
N GLN A 24 5.95 13.94 -9.14
CA GLN A 24 5.56 12.93 -8.16
C GLN A 24 4.21 12.36 -8.61
N GLU A 25 4.26 11.24 -9.32
CA GLU A 25 3.10 10.38 -9.48
C GLU A 25 2.80 9.79 -8.09
N VAL A 26 1.98 10.53 -7.32
CA VAL A 26 1.09 9.92 -6.33
C VAL A 26 0.40 8.78 -7.09
N PRO A 27 0.51 7.51 -6.65
CA PRO A 27 0.02 6.38 -7.43
C PRO A 27 -1.41 6.68 -7.89
N PHE A 28 -1.57 6.72 -9.21
CA PHE A 28 -2.78 7.16 -9.88
C PHE A 28 -3.97 6.39 -9.34
N ILE A 29 -5.07 7.09 -9.10
CA ILE A 29 -6.40 6.53 -8.84
C ILE A 29 -6.78 5.45 -9.88
N ASN A 30 -6.16 5.46 -11.07
CA ASN A 30 -6.37 4.50 -12.15
C ASN A 30 -5.64 3.15 -11.99
N ASP A 31 -4.72 2.99 -11.04
CA ASP A 31 -3.94 1.76 -10.84
C ASP A 31 -4.43 0.87 -9.70
N ASP A 32 -5.50 1.28 -9.01
CA ASP A 32 -6.08 0.54 -7.90
C ASP A 32 -6.56 -0.86 -8.32
N PRO A 33 -6.29 -1.90 -7.52
CA PRO A 33 -6.84 -3.23 -7.77
C PRO A 33 -8.38 -3.20 -7.79
N SER A 34 -8.98 -3.85 -8.79
CA SER A 34 -10.43 -4.04 -8.82
C SER A 34 -10.86 -5.00 -7.71
N VAL A 35 -11.84 -4.59 -6.92
CA VAL A 35 -12.31 -5.34 -5.76
C VAL A 35 -13.46 -6.27 -6.17
N GLN A 36 -13.11 -7.49 -6.59
CA GLN A 36 -14.05 -8.44 -7.21
C GLN A 36 -14.21 -9.74 -6.42
N GLN A 37 -13.36 -9.98 -5.43
CA GLN A 37 -13.32 -11.22 -4.65
C GLN A 37 -13.75 -10.95 -3.20
N GLU A 38 -14.40 -11.90 -2.55
CA GLU A 38 -14.63 -11.85 -1.10
C GLU A 38 -13.44 -12.47 -0.38
N LEU A 39 -13.02 -11.89 0.75
CA LEU A 39 -11.97 -12.48 1.57
C LEU A 39 -12.42 -13.89 2.00
N ASP A 40 -11.61 -14.89 1.70
CA ASP A 40 -11.72 -16.20 2.32
C ASP A 40 -10.76 -16.29 3.50
N GLN A 41 -10.74 -17.44 4.18
CA GLN A 41 -9.88 -17.66 5.35
C GLN A 41 -8.39 -17.51 4.98
N ASP A 42 -7.98 -18.08 3.84
CA ASP A 42 -6.58 -18.07 3.40
C ASP A 42 -6.10 -16.65 3.12
N MET A 43 -6.91 -15.85 2.41
CA MET A 43 -6.60 -14.46 2.12
C MET A 43 -6.67 -13.58 3.38
N PHE A 44 -7.63 -13.84 4.27
CA PHE A 44 -7.72 -13.16 5.55
C PHE A 44 -6.46 -13.39 6.41
N ASP A 45 -6.00 -14.64 6.50
CA ASP A 45 -4.79 -15.01 7.22
C ASP A 45 -3.54 -14.41 6.58
N PHE A 46 -3.49 -14.38 5.25
CA PHE A 46 -2.44 -13.68 4.50
C PHE A 46 -2.39 -12.19 4.84
N VAL A 47 -3.53 -11.49 4.82
CA VAL A 47 -3.61 -10.07 5.16
C VAL A 47 -3.22 -9.84 6.62
N ALA A 48 -3.76 -10.64 7.55
CA ALA A 48 -3.48 -10.53 8.97
C ALA A 48 -1.98 -10.73 9.27
N LYS A 49 -1.37 -11.76 8.68
CA LYS A 49 0.07 -12.02 8.80
C LYS A 49 0.90 -10.90 8.17
N THR A 50 0.55 -10.45 6.98
CA THR A 50 1.30 -9.41 6.27
C THR A 50 1.27 -8.11 7.05
N LEU A 51 0.10 -7.63 7.46
CA LEU A 51 -0.01 -6.40 8.23
C LEU A 51 0.55 -6.52 9.66
N GLY A 52 0.47 -7.71 10.28
CA GLY A 52 0.91 -7.92 11.67
C GLY A 52 2.40 -8.18 11.85
N SER A 53 3.08 -8.68 10.82
CA SER A 53 4.51 -9.03 10.89
C SER A 53 5.41 -8.16 10.02
N ALA A 54 4.86 -7.35 9.11
CA ALA A 54 5.68 -6.60 8.19
C ALA A 54 6.46 -5.47 8.86
N LYS A 55 7.69 -5.29 8.38
CA LYS A 55 8.51 -4.12 8.70
C LYS A 55 8.01 -2.94 7.87
N LEU A 56 7.68 -1.83 8.53
CA LEU A 56 7.36 -0.60 7.81
C LEU A 56 8.64 -0.02 7.18
N SER A 57 8.54 0.42 5.92
CA SER A 57 9.68 1.03 5.23
C SER A 57 10.07 2.38 5.85
N PRO A 58 11.33 2.85 5.73
CA PRO A 58 11.81 4.05 6.43
C PRO A 58 11.04 5.35 6.13
N HIS A 59 10.43 5.44 4.94
CA HIS A 59 9.59 6.57 4.51
C HIS A 59 8.16 6.53 5.08
N MET A 60 7.74 5.39 5.63
CA MET A 60 6.45 5.24 6.29
C MET A 60 6.54 5.77 7.73
N LYS A 61 6.08 7.02 7.95
CA LYS A 61 6.07 7.65 9.29
C LYS A 61 4.76 7.38 10.04
N CYS A 62 4.35 6.12 10.11
CA CYS A 62 3.19 5.70 10.90
C CYS A 62 3.55 4.54 11.82
N THR A 63 2.66 4.21 12.74
CA THR A 63 2.70 2.91 13.44
C THR A 63 1.51 2.08 13.02
N LEU A 64 1.75 0.78 12.83
CA LEU A 64 0.75 -0.21 12.51
C LEU A 64 0.72 -1.26 13.62
N LYS A 65 -0.47 -1.59 14.11
CA LYS A 65 -0.70 -2.73 14.99
C LYS A 65 -1.92 -3.47 14.49
N THR A 66 -1.84 -4.79 14.41
CA THR A 66 -3.00 -5.61 14.06
C THR A 66 -3.32 -6.62 15.14
N ARG A 67 -4.59 -6.97 15.25
CA ARG A 67 -5.06 -8.07 16.08
C ARG A 67 -6.26 -8.77 15.43
N THR A 68 -6.29 -10.08 15.49
CA THR A 68 -7.47 -10.86 15.12
C THR A 68 -8.41 -10.96 16.31
N LEU A 69 -9.69 -10.68 16.09
CA LEU A 69 -10.77 -10.72 17.05
C LEU A 69 -11.87 -11.64 16.53
N ARG A 70 -12.71 -12.13 17.44
CA ARG A 70 -13.92 -12.86 17.09
C ARG A 70 -15.12 -12.13 17.70
N GLU A 71 -16.04 -11.71 16.86
CA GLU A 71 -17.23 -10.96 17.27
C GLU A 71 -18.51 -11.69 16.87
N LEU A 72 -19.52 -11.66 17.74
CA LEU A 72 -20.85 -12.16 17.42
C LEU A 72 -21.61 -11.08 16.63
N ARG A 73 -22.00 -11.40 15.40
CA ARG A 73 -22.72 -10.47 14.51
C ARG A 73 -24.10 -11.00 14.17
N ARG A 74 -25.06 -10.08 14.03
CA ARG A 74 -26.43 -10.39 13.62
C ARG A 74 -26.56 -10.26 12.11
N PHE A 75 -26.93 -11.36 11.47
CA PHE A 75 -27.26 -11.43 10.05
C PHE A 75 -28.76 -11.68 9.89
N SER A 76 -29.28 -11.60 8.66
CA SER A 76 -30.69 -11.88 8.37
C SER A 76 -31.10 -13.32 8.72
N ASP A 77 -30.15 -14.24 8.80
CA ASP A 77 -30.37 -15.66 9.11
C ASP A 77 -29.96 -16.06 10.54
N GLY A 78 -29.59 -15.10 11.40
CA GLY A 78 -29.29 -15.33 12.81
C GLY A 78 -28.00 -14.69 13.31
N GLU A 79 -27.62 -15.01 14.55
CA GLU A 79 -26.35 -14.56 15.13
C GLU A 79 -25.23 -15.53 14.76
N LYS A 80 -24.12 -15.01 14.21
CA LYS A 80 -22.95 -15.82 13.81
C LYS A 80 -21.66 -15.19 14.31
N TRP A 81 -20.74 -16.04 14.77
CA TRP A 81 -19.38 -15.62 15.08
C TRP A 81 -18.63 -15.31 13.79
N THR A 82 -18.03 -14.14 13.71
CA THR A 82 -17.24 -13.68 12.56
C THR A 82 -15.85 -13.27 13.03
N ASP A 83 -14.83 -13.70 12.30
CA ASP A 83 -13.46 -13.26 12.54
C ASP A 83 -13.23 -11.89 11.90
N ILE A 84 -12.55 -11.03 12.66
CA ILE A 84 -12.34 -9.62 12.35
C ILE A 84 -10.88 -9.29 12.58
N LEU A 85 -10.24 -8.69 11.58
CA LEU A 85 -8.92 -8.12 11.69
C LEU A 85 -9.06 -6.65 12.09
N GLU A 86 -8.66 -6.33 13.32
CA GLU A 86 -8.57 -4.94 13.74
C GLU A 86 -7.17 -4.39 13.42
N VAL A 87 -7.14 -3.32 12.64
CA VAL A 87 -5.94 -2.58 12.22
C VAL A 87 -5.94 -1.24 12.93
N THR A 88 -5.04 -1.08 13.88
CA THR A 88 -4.77 0.18 14.56
C THR A 88 -3.63 0.91 13.87
N TYR A 89 -3.88 2.17 13.57
CA TYR A 89 -3.05 3.01 12.74
C TYR A 89 -2.81 4.36 13.44
N ASN A 90 -1.56 4.85 13.47
CA ASN A 90 -1.25 6.19 13.96
C ASN A 90 -0.49 6.98 12.90
N THR A 91 -1.07 8.07 12.41
CA THR A 91 -0.40 9.00 11.51
C THR A 91 0.53 9.92 12.29
N ASN A 92 1.84 9.66 12.31
CA ASN A 92 2.78 10.56 13.00
C ASN A 92 3.12 11.84 12.19
N GLY A 93 2.28 12.22 11.21
CA GLY A 93 2.51 13.35 10.30
C GLY A 93 1.37 14.36 10.17
N PHE A 94 0.22 14.15 10.83
CA PHE A 94 -0.87 15.15 10.91
C PHE A 94 -0.86 15.78 12.31
N GLU A 95 -1.21 17.08 12.41
CA GLU A 95 -1.01 17.98 13.57
C GLU A 95 -1.49 17.46 14.94
N SER A 96 -2.27 16.40 14.97
CA SER A 96 -2.47 15.57 16.15
C SER A 96 -2.33 14.12 15.70
N GLY A 97 -1.41 13.35 16.31
CA GLY A 97 -1.22 11.93 15.99
C GLY A 97 -2.51 11.14 16.22
N GLN A 98 -3.38 11.11 15.21
CA GLN A 98 -4.69 10.50 15.32
C GLN A 98 -4.53 9.00 15.20
N LYS A 99 -4.91 8.33 16.28
CA LYS A 99 -5.05 6.89 16.31
C LYS A 99 -6.38 6.51 15.65
N VAL A 100 -6.30 5.93 14.47
CA VAL A 100 -7.44 5.37 13.75
C VAL A 100 -7.47 3.86 13.99
N SER A 101 -8.63 3.32 14.32
CA SER A 101 -8.83 1.87 14.41
C SER A 101 -9.83 1.44 13.35
N PHE A 102 -9.47 0.41 12.60
CA PHE A 102 -10.21 -0.08 11.46
C PHE A 102 -10.50 -1.57 11.62
N LYS A 103 -11.71 -2.02 11.32
CA LYS A 103 -12.12 -3.42 11.49
C LYS A 103 -12.49 -4.04 10.14
N ILE A 104 -11.73 -5.04 9.73
CA ILE A 104 -11.91 -5.77 8.47
C ILE A 104 -12.58 -7.11 8.80
N PRO A 105 -13.85 -7.33 8.45
CA PRO A 105 -14.47 -8.64 8.58
C PRO A 105 -14.00 -9.57 7.46
N MET A 106 -14.04 -10.88 7.72
CA MET A 106 -13.73 -11.91 6.71
C MET A 106 -14.64 -11.85 5.46
N ILE A 107 -15.76 -11.14 5.46
CA ILE A 107 -16.63 -10.98 4.28
C ILE A 107 -16.33 -9.71 3.46
N ALA A 108 -15.28 -8.96 3.81
CA ALA A 108 -14.91 -7.78 3.04
C ALA A 108 -14.47 -8.18 1.64
N LYS A 109 -14.66 -7.28 0.68
CA LYS A 109 -14.22 -7.52 -0.68
C LYS A 109 -12.75 -7.11 -0.81
N TYR A 110 -11.99 -7.80 -1.66
CA TYR A 110 -10.61 -7.47 -1.94
C TYR A 110 -10.25 -7.56 -3.43
N GLY A 111 -9.14 -6.91 -3.76
CA GLY A 111 -8.47 -6.96 -5.06
C GLY A 111 -6.96 -7.02 -4.89
N LEU A 112 -6.30 -7.69 -5.83
CA LEU A 112 -4.84 -7.87 -5.87
C LEU A 112 -4.28 -7.40 -7.21
N LYS A 113 -3.11 -6.78 -7.18
CA LYS A 113 -2.36 -6.42 -8.38
C LYS A 113 -0.87 -6.43 -8.08
N LYS A 114 -0.08 -7.03 -8.97
CA LYS A 114 1.39 -6.88 -8.97
C LYS A 114 1.74 -5.70 -9.86
N ALA A 115 2.52 -4.77 -9.32
CA ALA A 115 2.92 -3.57 -10.05
C ALA A 115 4.30 -3.10 -9.61
N ALA A 116 4.99 -2.43 -10.54
CA ALA A 116 6.22 -1.73 -10.19
C ALA A 116 5.88 -0.48 -9.36
N ASN A 117 6.67 -0.20 -8.32
CA ASN A 117 6.63 1.00 -7.52
C ASN A 117 8.05 1.53 -7.28
N GLN A 118 8.14 2.83 -7.03
CA GLN A 118 9.40 3.55 -6.85
C GLN A 118 10.24 3.12 -5.64
N TRP A 119 9.67 2.41 -4.67
CA TRP A 119 10.35 2.08 -3.40
C TRP A 119 10.98 0.69 -3.39
N SER A 120 10.38 -0.29 -4.07
CA SER A 120 10.78 -1.70 -4.03
C SER A 120 10.98 -2.35 -5.39
N GLY A 121 10.74 -1.63 -6.48
CA GLY A 121 10.64 -2.24 -7.80
C GLY A 121 9.31 -2.99 -7.88
N LEU A 122 9.30 -4.32 -7.99
CA LEU A 122 8.06 -5.10 -8.08
C LEU A 122 7.45 -5.34 -6.69
N GLY A 123 6.21 -4.90 -6.49
CA GLY A 123 5.43 -5.15 -5.28
C GLY A 123 4.05 -5.74 -5.59
N GLU A 124 3.40 -6.27 -4.56
CA GLU A 124 2.01 -6.73 -4.63
C GLU A 124 1.13 -5.80 -3.78
N THR A 125 0.16 -5.18 -4.46
CA THR A 125 -0.81 -4.25 -3.89
C THR A 125 -2.11 -4.97 -3.62
N VAL A 126 -2.58 -4.85 -2.38
CA VAL A 126 -3.85 -5.38 -1.90
C VAL A 126 -4.76 -4.21 -1.58
N LYS A 127 -5.97 -4.21 -2.12
CA LYS A 127 -7.04 -3.28 -1.74
C LYS A 127 -8.18 -4.08 -1.12
N ILE A 128 -8.68 -3.61 0.00
CA ILE A 128 -9.79 -4.23 0.73
C ILE A 128 -10.86 -3.16 0.96
N GLU A 129 -12.09 -3.45 0.55
CA GLU A 129 -13.24 -2.56 0.68
C GLU A 129 -14.27 -3.17 1.64
N MET A 130 -14.69 -2.35 2.60
CA MET A 130 -15.76 -2.68 3.52
C MET A 130 -17.08 -2.34 2.83
N GLY A 131 -18.00 -3.30 2.77
CA GLY A 131 -19.35 -3.10 2.24
C GLY A 131 -20.24 -2.24 3.15
N ASP A 132 -19.69 -1.20 3.78
CA ASP A 132 -20.43 -0.28 4.65
C ASP A 132 -20.84 1.01 3.92
N TYR A 133 -21.70 1.80 4.57
CA TYR A 133 -22.29 3.01 3.99
C TYR A 133 -21.27 4.10 3.60
N TYR A 134 -20.11 4.12 4.26
CA TYR A 134 -19.07 5.11 4.01
C TYR A 134 -18.00 4.62 3.04
N GLU A 135 -18.14 3.38 2.54
CA GLU A 135 -17.22 2.75 1.61
C GLU A 135 -15.79 2.79 2.15
N HIS A 136 -15.60 2.38 3.40
CA HIS A 136 -14.27 2.37 3.96
C HIS A 136 -13.37 1.35 3.25
N TRP A 137 -12.09 1.66 3.17
CA TRP A 137 -11.11 0.82 2.50
C TRP A 137 -9.73 0.90 3.13
N LEU A 138 -8.94 -0.14 2.89
CA LEU A 138 -7.54 -0.25 3.24
C LEU A 138 -6.77 -0.75 2.02
N THR A 139 -5.73 -0.01 1.63
CA THR A 139 -4.84 -0.38 0.53
C THR A 139 -3.42 -0.45 1.04
N PHE A 140 -2.70 -1.53 0.75
CA PHE A 140 -1.29 -1.65 1.11
C PHE A 140 -0.49 -2.35 0.02
N THR A 141 0.81 -2.09 -0.01
CA THR A 141 1.75 -2.77 -0.90
C THR A 141 2.88 -3.37 -0.08
N HIS A 142 3.20 -4.64 -0.35
CA HIS A 142 4.37 -5.32 0.21
C HIS A 142 5.38 -5.68 -0.88
N ASP A 143 6.65 -5.71 -0.51
CA ASP A 143 7.79 -5.95 -1.41
C ASP A 143 8.11 -7.45 -1.63
N GLY A 144 7.29 -8.35 -1.05
CA GLY A 144 7.55 -9.79 -1.04
C GLY A 144 8.73 -10.26 -0.16
N LYS A 145 9.46 -9.33 0.46
CA LYS A 145 10.61 -9.58 1.36
C LYS A 145 10.26 -9.33 2.84
N GLY A 146 9.00 -9.05 3.13
CA GLY A 146 8.48 -8.82 4.48
C GLY A 146 8.38 -7.35 4.88
N SER A 147 8.54 -6.41 3.93
CA SER A 147 8.33 -4.99 4.20
C SER A 147 7.01 -4.49 3.61
N LEU A 148 6.32 -3.61 4.35
CA LEU A 148 5.30 -2.75 3.76
C LEU A 148 5.99 -1.51 3.21
N VAL A 149 5.65 -1.15 1.99
CA VAL A 149 6.19 0.04 1.30
C VAL A 149 5.13 1.11 1.08
N TYR A 150 3.86 0.74 1.22
CA TYR A 150 2.71 1.62 1.09
C TYR A 150 1.59 1.11 1.96
N LEU A 151 0.86 2.04 2.59
CA LEU A 151 -0.35 1.74 3.35
C LEU A 151 -1.21 3.01 3.41
N ASN A 152 -2.45 2.92 2.95
CA ASN A 152 -3.46 3.94 3.09
C ASN A 152 -4.73 3.34 3.69
N ILE A 153 -5.36 4.11 4.56
CA ILE A 153 -6.69 3.81 5.08
C ILE A 153 -7.58 4.99 4.71
N GLY A 154 -8.79 4.72 4.25
CA GLY A 154 -9.69 5.78 3.83
C GLY A 154 -11.14 5.36 3.79
N ASN A 155 -11.95 6.29 3.31
CA ASN A 155 -13.34 6.11 2.96
C ASN A 155 -13.71 7.12 1.87
N ARG A 156 -15.00 7.18 1.50
CA ARG A 156 -15.47 8.12 0.45
C ARG A 156 -15.22 9.60 0.76
N LEU A 157 -14.90 9.96 2.01
CA LEU A 157 -14.76 11.36 2.45
C LEU A 157 -13.30 11.75 2.70
N ARG A 158 -12.47 10.84 3.20
CA ARG A 158 -11.12 11.15 3.68
C ARG A 158 -10.15 9.99 3.45
N VAL A 159 -8.88 10.35 3.28
CA VAL A 159 -7.76 9.41 3.17
C VAL A 159 -6.72 9.75 4.24
N PHE A 160 -6.24 8.72 4.92
CA PHE A 160 -5.20 8.76 5.94
C PHE A 160 -3.98 7.97 5.46
N PRO A 161 -3.06 8.61 4.72
CA PRO A 161 -1.94 7.89 4.14
C PRO A 161 -0.83 7.64 5.16
N CYS A 162 -0.09 6.54 5.00
CA CYS A 162 1.14 6.23 5.76
C CYS A 162 2.38 6.67 5.00
N GLN A 163 2.46 7.98 4.77
CA GLN A 163 3.62 8.60 4.15
C GLN A 163 3.80 10.02 4.69
N VAL A 164 5.01 10.55 4.52
CA VAL A 164 5.28 11.96 4.76
C VAL A 164 4.52 12.78 3.72
N PRO A 165 3.67 13.75 4.10
CA PRO A 165 3.23 14.76 3.15
C PRO A 165 4.47 15.52 2.70
N TYR A 166 4.77 15.50 1.40
CA TYR A 166 5.83 16.32 0.83
C TYR A 166 5.50 17.80 0.97
#